data_AF-A0A4Q4CIF4-F1
#
_entry.id   AF-A0A4Q4CIF4-F1
#
_cell.length_a   1.000
_cell.length_b   1.000
_cell.length_c   1.000
_cell.angle_alpha   90.00
_cell.angle_beta   90.00
_cell.angle_gamma   90.00
#
_symmetry.space_group_name_H-M   'P 1'
#
loop_
_entity.id
_entity.type
_entity.pdbx_description
1 polymer ?
#
loop_
_entity_poly.entity_id
_entity_poly.type
_entity_poly.pdbx_seq_one_letter_code
_entity_poly.pdbx_strand_id
1 'polypeptide(L)' 'MHHRITPASWPRDLPLRIAIIADPHTGGPHSGPERLARAVAMANAEKPDLAVLMGDYLA' A
#
# COMPACT_ATOMS: atom_id res chain seq x y z
N MET A 1 7.67 -1.86 -6.35
CA MET A 1 8.50 -3.09 -6.15
C MET A 1 7.56 -4.19 -5.71
N HIS A 2 7.61 -5.37 -6.34
CA HIS A 2 6.72 -6.49 -5.99
C HIS A 2 7.52 -7.55 -5.25
N HIS A 3 6.95 -8.04 -4.14
CA HIS A 3 7.53 -9.14 -3.37
C HIS A 3 6.58 -10.33 -3.43
N ARG A 4 7.14 -11.52 -3.65
CA ARG A 4 6.41 -12.78 -3.51
C ARG A 4 6.93 -13.49 -2.28
N ILE A 5 6.04 -13.72 -1.33
CA ILE A 5 6.31 -14.47 -0.11
C ILE A 5 5.32 -15.62 -0.01
N THR A 6 5.76 -16.73 0.56
CA THR A 6 4.91 -17.89 0.81
C THR A 6 5.24 -18.42 2.20
N PRO A 7 4.56 -17.92 3.26
CA PRO A 7 4.74 -18.43 4.61
C PRO A 7 4.51 -19.95 4.67
N ALA A 8 5.23 -20.64 5.56
CA ALA A 8 5.21 -22.11 5.62
C ALA A 8 3.81 -22.71 5.82
N SER A 9 2.93 -22.01 6.56
CA SER A 9 1.56 -22.42 6.84
C SER A 9 0.51 -21.71 5.96
N TRP A 10 0.91 -20.99 4.91
CA TRP A 10 -0.03 -20.31 4.04
C TRP A 10 -0.81 -21.30 3.16
N PRO A 11 -2.14 -21.19 3.04
CA PRO A 11 -2.93 -22.07 2.17
C PRO A 11 -2.46 -21.97 0.71
N ARG A 12 -2.31 -23.12 0.05
CA ARG A 12 -1.77 -23.19 -1.32
C ARG A 12 -2.71 -22.61 -2.37
N ASP A 13 -4.00 -22.63 -2.09
CA ASP A 13 -5.11 -22.22 -2.93
C ASP A 13 -5.60 -20.79 -2.63
N LEU A 14 -4.87 -20.04 -1.79
CA LEU A 14 -5.19 -18.65 -1.44
C LEU A 14 -4.08 -17.68 -1.89
N PRO A 15 -3.97 -17.37 -3.18
CA PRO A 15 -3.12 -16.28 -3.64
C PRO A 15 -3.72 -14.94 -3.18
N LEU A 16 -2.89 -14.09 -2.57
CA LEU A 16 -3.32 -12.77 -2.09
C LEU A 16 -2.37 -11.68 -2.58
N ARG A 17 -2.90 -10.63 -3.19
CA ARG A 17 -2.18 -9.38 -3.50
C ARG A 17 -2.48 -8.36 -2.43
N ILE A 18 -1.44 -7.94 -1.70
CA ILE A 18 -1.56 -6.92 -0.66
C ILE A 18 -0.83 -5.66 -1.13
N ALA A 19 -1.54 -4.53 -1.15
CA ALA A 19 -0.94 -3.21 -1.28
C ALA A 19 -0.67 -2.64 0.11
N ILE A 20 0.54 -2.14 0.33
CA ILE A 20 0.94 -1.53 1.60
C ILE A 20 1.34 -0.08 1.33
N ILE A 21 0.73 0.86 2.05
CA ILE A 21 1.08 2.28 2.03
C ILE A 21 1.48 2.68 3.46
N ALA A 22 2.66 3.27 3.60
CA ALA A 22 3.23 3.72 4.87
C ALA A 22 3.74 5.15 4.75
N ASP A 23 3.80 5.84 5.88
CA ASP A 23 4.36 7.18 6.05
C ASP A 23 3.88 8.24 5.03
N PRO A 24 2.56 8.41 4.83
CA PRO A 24 2.06 9.43 3.89
C PRO A 24 2.53 10.85 4.21
N HIS A 25 2.63 11.21 5.50
CA HIS A 25 2.94 12.56 5.99
C HIS A 25 2.22 13.65 5.21
N THR A 26 0.91 13.49 5.02
CA THR A 26 0.11 14.35 4.14
C THR A 26 -0.20 15.67 4.83
N GLY A 27 -0.13 16.77 4.09
CA GLY A 27 -0.48 18.12 4.57
C GLY A 27 0.72 19.05 4.76
N GLY A 28 1.95 18.56 4.61
CA GLY A 28 3.17 19.38 4.68
C GLY A 28 3.49 20.12 3.36
N PRO A 29 4.40 21.12 3.39
CA PRO A 29 4.78 21.93 2.21
C PRO A 29 5.27 21.11 1.01
N HIS A 30 5.85 19.94 1.29
CA HIS A 30 6.41 19.03 0.28
C HIS A 30 5.58 17.75 0.09
N SER A 31 4.52 17.56 0.89
CA SER A 31 3.70 16.35 0.94
C SER A 31 2.21 16.71 0.87
N GLY A 32 1.83 17.42 -0.19
CA GLY A 32 0.45 17.75 -0.46
C GLY A 32 -0.43 16.54 -0.82
N PRO A 33 -1.76 16.68 -0.83
CA PRO A 33 -2.70 15.59 -1.09
C PRO A 33 -2.52 14.93 -2.46
N GLU A 34 -2.00 15.64 -3.45
CA GLU A 34 -1.64 15.13 -4.79
C GLU A 34 -0.65 13.96 -4.74
N ARG A 35 0.34 14.01 -3.82
CA ARG A 35 1.33 12.94 -3.66
C ARG A 35 0.66 11.66 -3.16
N LEU A 36 -0.23 11.79 -2.19
CA LEU A 36 -1.01 10.67 -1.68
C LEU A 36 -1.95 10.12 -2.76
N ALA A 37 -2.63 10.99 -3.51
CA ALA A 37 -3.51 10.59 -4.60
C ALA A 37 -2.79 9.76 -5.67
N ARG A 38 -1.55 10.15 -6.03
CA ARG A 38 -0.70 9.36 -6.94
C ARG A 38 -0.36 7.98 -6.37
N ALA A 39 0.01 7.90 -5.09
CA ALA A 39 0.31 6.62 -4.44
C ALA A 39 -0.92 5.70 -4.40
N VAL A 40 -2.09 6.25 -4.08
CA VAL A 40 -3.38 5.53 -4.11
C VAL A 40 -3.72 5.05 -5.52
N ALA A 41 -3.54 5.88 -6.54
CA ALA A 41 -3.79 5.49 -7.93
C ALA A 41 -2.88 4.34 -8.36
N MET A 42 -1.59 4.38 -8.00
CA MET A 42 -0.65 3.30 -8.27
C MET A 42 -1.04 2.00 -7.54
N ALA A 43 -1.43 2.09 -6.27
CA ALA A 43 -1.89 0.94 -5.50
C ALA A 43 -3.16 0.30 -6.10
N ASN A 44 -4.13 1.12 -6.49
CA ASN A 44 -5.39 0.64 -7.09
C ASN A 44 -5.18 0.01 -8.47
N ALA A 45 -4.24 0.51 -9.28
CA ALA A 45 -3.89 -0.07 -10.58
C ALA A 45 -3.36 -1.51 -10.43
N GLU A 46 -2.75 -1.82 -9.29
CA GLU A 46 -2.32 -3.17 -8.91
C GLU A 46 -3.46 -4.06 -8.38
N LYS A 47 -4.74 -3.66 -8.48
CA LYS A 47 -5.91 -4.49 -8.14
C LYS A 47 -5.67 -5.40 -6.91
N PRO A 48 -5.25 -4.86 -5.75
CA PRO A 48 -4.96 -5.67 -4.58
C PRO A 48 -6.26 -6.21 -3.99
N ASP A 49 -6.17 -7.36 -3.33
CA ASP A 49 -7.26 -7.94 -2.56
C ASP A 49 -7.39 -7.26 -1.18
N LEU A 50 -6.28 -6.71 -0.68
CA LEU A 50 -6.20 -6.00 0.61
C LEU A 50 -5.28 -4.78 0.50
N ALA A 51 -5.75 -3.64 1.02
CA ALA A 51 -4.92 -2.47 1.23
C ALA A 51 -4.62 -2.30 2.73
N VAL A 52 -3.35 -2.16 3.08
CA VAL A 52 -2.88 -1.95 4.46
C VAL A 52 -2.26 -0.57 4.58
N LEU A 53 -2.73 0.21 5.55
CA LEU A 53 -2.22 1.55 5.86
C LEU A 53 -1.43 1.48 7.16
N MET A 54 -0.11 1.73 7.09
CA MET A 54 0.81 1.52 8.22
C MET A 54 1.16 2.79 9.00
N GLY A 55 0.23 3.74 9.13
CA GLY A 55 0.38 4.90 10.01
C GLY A 55 1.16 6.08 9.42
N ASP A 56 1.41 7.07 10.28
CA ASP A 56 2.09 8.34 10.02
C ASP A 56 1.47 9.20 8.89
N TYR A 57 0.16 9.46 9.06
CA TYR A 57 -0.69 10.02 8.02
C TYR A 57 -0.54 11.52 7.80
N LEU A 58 -0.25 12.28 8.85
CA LEU A 58 -0.25 13.75 8.83
C LEU A 58 1.16 14.27 9.10
N ALA A 59 1.49 15.40 8.48
CA ALA A 59 2.73 16.14 8.71
C ALA A 59 2.59 17.15 9.86
#